data_AF-Q13NI3-F1
#
_entry.id   AF-Q13NI3-F1
#
_cell.length_a   1.000
_cell.length_b   1.000
_cell.length_c   1.000
_cell.angle_alpha   90.00
_cell.angle_beta   90.00
_cell.angle_gamma   90.00
#
_symmetry.space_group_name_H-M   'P 1'
#
loop_
_entity.id
_entity.type
_entity.pdbx_description
1 polymer ?
#
loop_
_entity_poly.entity_id
_entity_poly.type
_entity_poly.pdbx_seq_one_letter_code
_entity_poly.pdbx_strand_id
1 'polypeptide(L)'
;MPHQPLNPYTLNFYAAIGHARLSWDVNLRKTTAKVTGIWVYVKDNYTFTDKQGDRSQYLGHWSNDGVIVVPLDAVAAVSPYIPYVESSLTLPYIDESVALGNPVIKGNVYYPIHNSDFRRWAIKHQRGGDFVVYSDRRFIPVAPPVKVYL
;
A
#
# COMPACT_ATOMS: atom_id res chain seq x y z
N MET A 1 14.24 -11.16 -22.40
CA MET A 1 13.23 -10.19 -21.91
C MET A 1 13.76 -9.61 -20.60
N PRO A 2 13.85 -8.28 -20.43
CA PRO A 2 14.44 -7.72 -19.22
C PRO A 2 13.44 -7.88 -18.08
N HIS A 3 13.86 -8.58 -17.03
CA HIS A 3 13.16 -8.64 -15.75
C HIS A 3 13.02 -7.23 -15.18
N GLN A 4 11.81 -6.71 -15.19
CA GLN A 4 11.47 -5.50 -14.46
C GLN A 4 11.49 -5.88 -12.97
N PRO A 5 12.36 -5.28 -12.14
CA PRO A 5 12.43 -5.66 -10.73
C PRO A 5 11.07 -5.36 -10.07
N LEU A 6 10.59 -6.31 -9.28
CA LEU A 6 9.47 -6.13 -8.35
C LEU A 6 9.72 -4.83 -7.59
N ASN A 7 8.81 -3.86 -7.73
CA ASN A 7 8.93 -2.55 -7.13
C ASN A 7 9.02 -2.73 -5.59
N PRO A 8 10.18 -2.49 -4.94
CA PRO A 8 10.23 -2.51 -3.48
C PRO A 8 9.31 -1.37 -3.03
N TYR A 9 8.38 -1.66 -2.12
CA TYR A 9 7.43 -0.67 -1.58
C TYR A 9 8.16 0.64 -1.24
N THR A 10 8.03 1.64 -2.12
CA THR A 10 8.81 2.86 -2.06
C THR A 10 8.05 3.85 -1.21
N LEU A 11 8.40 3.91 0.07
CA LEU A 11 7.94 4.96 0.97
C LEU A 11 8.47 6.30 0.42
N ASN A 12 7.57 7.15 -0.05
CA ASN A 12 7.95 8.42 -0.67
C ASN A 12 7.86 9.56 0.36
N PHE A 13 8.96 10.30 0.50
CA PHE A 13 8.98 11.55 1.24
C PHE A 13 8.57 12.70 0.33
N TYR A 14 7.69 13.56 0.85
CA TYR A 14 7.18 14.73 0.15
C TYR A 14 7.53 15.99 0.93
N ALA A 15 7.75 17.07 0.19
CA ALA A 15 7.92 18.40 0.74
C ALA A 15 6.93 19.37 0.06
N ALA A 16 6.30 20.22 0.85
CA ALA A 16 5.41 21.29 0.36
C ALA A 16 5.84 22.63 0.96
N ILE A 17 5.60 23.73 0.23
CA ILE A 17 5.87 25.08 0.74
C ILE A 17 4.98 25.34 1.96
N GLY A 18 5.60 25.58 3.11
CA GLY A 18 4.90 25.90 4.35
C GLY A 18 4.84 27.40 4.62
N HIS A 19 5.90 28.13 4.26
CA HIS A 19 5.93 29.58 4.39
C HIS A 19 6.79 30.20 3.27
N ALA A 20 6.23 31.19 2.58
CA ALA A 20 6.92 31.97 1.56
C ALA A 20 6.50 33.44 1.62
N ARG A 21 7.43 34.34 1.33
CA ARG A 21 7.17 35.77 1.19
C ARG A 21 7.24 36.15 -0.28
N LEU A 22 6.16 36.73 -0.78
CA LEU A 22 6.10 37.24 -2.15
C LEU A 22 6.62 38.68 -2.20
N SER A 23 7.36 39.01 -3.25
CA SER A 23 7.84 40.37 -3.53
C SER A 23 7.95 40.61 -5.03
N TRP A 24 7.68 41.83 -5.47
CA TRP A 24 7.92 42.25 -6.86
C TRP A 24 9.37 42.73 -7.02
N ASP A 25 10.10 42.13 -7.95
CA ASP A 25 11.45 42.56 -8.30
C ASP A 25 11.34 43.57 -9.44
N VAL A 26 11.51 44.86 -9.12
CA VAL A 26 11.33 45.97 -10.07
C VAL A 26 12.32 45.89 -11.24
N ASN A 27 13.55 45.44 -10.96
CA ASN A 27 14.61 45.34 -11.97
C ASN A 27 14.34 44.21 -12.95
N LEU A 28 13.87 43.07 -12.44
CA LEU A 28 13.57 41.89 -13.26
C LEU A 28 12.15 41.90 -13.83
N ARG A 29 11.29 42.82 -13.39
CA ARG A 29 9.83 42.87 -13.68
C ARG A 29 9.16 41.51 -13.48
N LYS A 30 9.50 40.84 -12.38
CA LYS A 30 8.99 39.51 -12.04
C LYS A 30 8.56 39.45 -10.58
N THR A 31 7.53 38.64 -10.33
CA THR A 31 7.17 38.26 -8.96
C THR A 31 8.16 37.22 -8.47
N THR A 32 8.59 37.37 -7.22
CA THR A 32 9.54 36.48 -6.56
C THR A 32 8.92 35.93 -5.29
N ALA A 33 9.13 34.64 -5.03
CA ALA A 33 8.76 33.99 -3.78
C ALA A 33 10.04 33.60 -3.03
N LYS A 34 10.23 34.14 -1.82
CA LYS A 34 11.26 33.70 -0.88
C LYS A 34 10.65 32.66 0.06
N VAL A 35 10.90 31.38 -0.21
CA VAL A 35 10.49 30.26 0.64
C VAL A 35 11.39 30.22 1.86
N THR A 36 10.82 30.35 3.05
CA THR A 36 11.56 30.31 4.33
C THR A 36 11.17 29.13 5.21
N GLY A 37 10.28 28.26 4.74
CA GLY A 37 9.86 27.08 5.47
C GLY A 37 9.10 26.09 4.61
N ILE A 38 9.33 24.81 4.86
CA ILE A 38 8.68 23.69 4.18
C ILE A 38 8.02 22.77 5.19
N TRP A 39 6.98 22.06 4.76
CA TRP A 39 6.44 20.90 5.45
C TRP A 39 7.00 19.65 4.81
N VAL A 40 7.57 18.75 5.60
CA VAL A 40 7.99 17.41 5.16
C VAL A 40 7.07 16.37 5.77
N TYR A 41 6.61 15.43 4.96
CA TYR A 41 5.73 14.34 5.38
C TYR A 41 5.91 13.13 4.46
N VAL A 42 5.49 11.97 4.93
CA VAL A 42 5.37 10.76 4.13
C VAL A 42 3.96 10.68 3.58
N LYS A 43 3.83 10.28 2.32
CA LYS A 43 2.55 9.93 1.71
C LYS A 43 2.71 8.59 1.03
N ASP A 44 1.78 7.69 1.33
CA ASP A 44 1.67 6.42 0.65
C ASP A 44 0.30 6.32 -0.03
N ASN A 45 0.33 6.03 -1.33
CA ASN A 45 -0.88 5.83 -2.10
C ASN A 45 -1.24 4.35 -2.00
N TYR A 46 -2.11 3.99 -1.05
CA TYR A 46 -2.61 2.64 -0.98
C TYR A 46 -3.74 2.47 -2.00
N THR A 47 -3.37 2.06 -3.20
CA THR A 47 -4.32 1.76 -4.26
C THR A 47 -4.49 0.25 -4.36
N PHE A 48 -5.72 -0.23 -4.35
CA PHE A 48 -6.05 -1.63 -4.64
C PHE A 48 -5.97 -1.88 -6.15
N THR A 49 -4.91 -1.42 -6.83
CA THR A 49 -4.72 -1.63 -8.27
C THR A 49 -3.94 -2.90 -8.49
N ASP A 50 -4.65 -4.00 -8.65
CA ASP A 50 -4.16 -5.04 -9.55
C ASP A 50 -4.19 -4.41 -10.96
N LYS A 51 -3.05 -4.34 -11.68
CA LYS A 51 -3.10 -3.89 -13.09
C LYS A 51 -3.94 -4.88 -13.88
N GLN A 52 -4.54 -4.44 -14.97
CA GLN A 52 -5.30 -5.33 -15.86
C GLN A 52 -4.37 -6.43 -16.38
N GLY A 53 -4.53 -7.66 -15.88
CA GLY A 53 -3.67 -8.81 -16.18
C GLY A 53 -2.71 -9.24 -15.06
N ASP A 54 -2.58 -8.47 -13.98
CA ASP A 54 -1.81 -8.85 -12.81
C ASP A 54 -2.64 -9.76 -11.88
N ARG A 55 -1.95 -10.68 -11.20
CA ARG A 55 -2.57 -11.55 -10.19
C ARG A 55 -3.05 -10.71 -9.01
N SER A 56 -4.27 -10.98 -8.56
CA SER A 56 -4.85 -10.26 -7.44
C SER A 56 -4.11 -10.57 -6.15
N GLN A 57 -3.65 -9.52 -5.46
CA GLN A 57 -2.90 -9.68 -4.22
C GLN A 57 -3.74 -10.44 -3.19
N TYR A 58 -3.16 -11.52 -2.66
CA TYR A 58 -3.73 -12.28 -1.55
C TYR A 58 -3.60 -11.50 -0.24
N LEU A 59 -4.68 -11.43 0.53
CA LEU A 59 -4.83 -10.62 1.75
C LEU A 59 -5.07 -11.48 3.01
N GLY A 60 -4.88 -12.80 2.91
CA GLY A 60 -5.14 -13.74 4.00
C GLY A 60 -6.42 -14.55 3.79
N HIS A 61 -6.67 -15.50 4.69
CA HIS A 61 -7.96 -16.14 4.83
C HIS A 61 -8.74 -15.50 5.98
N TRP A 62 -10.02 -15.18 5.73
CA TRP A 62 -10.85 -14.41 6.64
C TRP A 62 -12.03 -15.26 7.12
N SER A 63 -12.37 -15.13 8.39
CA SER A 63 -13.58 -15.68 8.99
C SER A 63 -14.25 -14.65 9.90
N ASN A 64 -15.38 -15.02 10.49
CA ASN A 64 -16.03 -14.19 11.51
C ASN A 64 -15.14 -13.97 12.74
N ASP A 65 -14.19 -14.89 12.99
CA ASP A 65 -13.33 -14.86 14.17
C ASP A 65 -11.97 -14.20 13.91
N GLY A 66 -11.74 -13.69 12.69
CA GLY A 66 -10.57 -12.88 12.36
C GLY A 66 -9.92 -13.24 11.03
N VAL A 67 -8.63 -12.86 10.91
CA VAL A 67 -7.83 -13.05 9.70
C VAL A 67 -6.61 -13.89 10.05
N ILE A 68 -6.35 -14.91 9.24
CA ILE A 68 -5.11 -15.66 9.27
C ILE A 68 -4.36 -15.44 7.97
N VAL A 69 -3.05 -15.27 8.06
CA VAL A 69 -2.18 -15.41 6.90
C VAL A 69 -1.63 -16.82 6.97
N VAL A 70 -1.63 -17.51 5.85
CA VAL A 70 -1.01 -18.83 5.73
C VAL A 70 0.42 -18.58 5.22
N PRO A 71 1.43 -18.43 6.09
CA PRO A 71 2.81 -18.45 5.65
C PRO A 71 3.14 -19.82 5.08
N LEU A 72 4.03 -19.86 4.09
CA LEU A 72 4.48 -21.09 3.42
C LEU A 72 4.87 -22.20 4.45
N ASP A 73 5.46 -21.77 5.57
CA ASP A 73 5.88 -22.64 6.68
C ASP A 73 4.72 -23.28 7.44
N ALA A 74 3.56 -22.62 7.51
CA ALA A 74 2.37 -23.14 8.18
C ALA A 74 1.71 -24.28 7.38
N VAL A 75 1.78 -24.26 6.04
CA VAL A 75 1.28 -25.35 5.17
C VAL A 75 2.12 -26.61 5.32
N ALA A 76 3.44 -26.45 5.41
CA ALA A 76 4.37 -27.57 5.64
C ALA A 76 4.18 -28.20 7.03
N ALA A 77 3.79 -27.41 8.04
CA ALA A 77 3.52 -27.92 9.39
C ALA A 77 2.20 -28.71 9.53
N VAL A 78 1.21 -28.49 8.65
CA VAL A 78 -0.08 -29.21 8.67
C VAL A 78 -0.17 -30.38 7.69
N SER A 79 0.81 -30.56 6.79
CA SER A 79 0.82 -31.65 5.82
C SER A 79 2.09 -32.51 5.94
N PRO A 80 2.00 -33.78 6.36
CA PRO A 80 3.16 -34.68 6.42
C PRO A 80 3.71 -35.09 5.03
N TYR A 81 3.22 -34.51 3.93
CA TYR A 81 3.53 -34.93 2.56
C TYR A 81 4.21 -33.87 1.69
N ILE A 82 4.51 -32.66 2.20
CA ILE A 82 5.17 -31.61 1.38
C ILE A 82 6.58 -31.30 1.92
N PRO A 83 7.65 -31.69 1.20
CA PRO A 83 9.01 -31.29 1.56
C PRO A 83 9.27 -29.82 1.22
N TYR A 84 9.93 -29.13 2.14
CA TYR A 84 10.34 -27.73 2.01
C TYR A 84 11.20 -27.51 0.76
N VAL A 85 10.71 -26.66 -0.15
CA VAL A 85 11.53 -26.05 -1.20
C VAL A 85 11.22 -24.57 -1.21
N GLU A 86 12.23 -23.74 -0.91
CA GLU A 86 12.15 -22.30 -1.14
C GLU A 86 11.84 -22.05 -2.61
N SER A 87 10.63 -21.60 -2.90
CA SER A 87 10.25 -21.32 -4.27
C SER A 87 9.20 -20.23 -4.32
N SER A 88 9.37 -19.32 -5.29
CA SER A 88 8.39 -18.35 -5.75
C SER A 88 7.22 -19.04 -6.48
N LEU A 89 6.59 -20.02 -5.83
CA LEU A 89 5.49 -20.81 -6.35
C LEU A 89 4.16 -20.24 -5.88
N THR A 90 3.26 -19.97 -6.83
CA THR A 90 1.82 -19.94 -6.56
C THR A 90 1.44 -21.32 -6.03
N LEU A 91 1.22 -21.43 -4.72
CA LEU A 91 0.72 -22.66 -4.13
C LEU A 91 -0.75 -22.81 -4.56
N PRO A 92 -1.17 -23.95 -5.13
CA PRO A 92 -2.57 -24.18 -5.51
C PRO A 92 -3.54 -24.18 -4.31
N TYR A 93 -3.01 -24.12 -3.08
CA TYR A 93 -3.78 -24.22 -1.83
C TYR A 93 -4.13 -22.86 -1.20
N ILE A 94 -3.58 -21.73 -1.70
CA ILE A 94 -3.89 -20.41 -1.12
C ILE A 94 -5.26 -19.88 -1.52
N ASP A 95 -5.86 -20.47 -2.57
CA ASP A 95 -7.19 -20.11 -3.09
C ASP A 95 -8.28 -21.06 -2.58
N GLU A 96 -7.96 -21.96 -1.65
CA GLU A 96 -8.89 -22.92 -1.05
C GLU A 96 -9.22 -22.53 0.39
N SER A 97 -10.48 -22.70 0.83
CA SER A 97 -10.83 -22.43 2.23
C SER A 97 -10.14 -23.41 3.19
N VAL A 98 -9.71 -22.91 4.35
CA VAL A 98 -9.07 -23.72 5.39
C VAL A 98 -9.89 -23.71 6.67
N ALA A 99 -9.92 -24.85 7.37
CA ALA A 99 -10.60 -24.98 8.65
C ALA A 99 -9.59 -25.11 9.80
N LEU A 100 -9.70 -24.24 10.80
CA LEU A 100 -8.99 -24.37 12.08
C LEU A 100 -9.92 -25.06 13.08
N GLY A 101 -9.79 -26.39 13.22
CA GLY A 101 -10.65 -27.19 14.08
C GLY A 101 -11.90 -27.72 13.35
N ASN A 102 -13.02 -27.84 14.07
CA ASN A 102 -14.24 -28.41 13.50
C ASN A 102 -14.92 -27.40 12.53
N PRO A 103 -15.05 -27.70 11.24
CA PRO A 103 -15.59 -26.78 10.23
C PRO A 103 -17.09 -26.48 10.38
N VAL A 104 -17.82 -27.27 11.18
CA VAL A 104 -19.24 -27.03 11.48
C VAL A 104 -19.41 -25.86 12.47
N ILE A 105 -18.37 -25.55 13.24
CA ILE A 105 -18.38 -24.42 14.18
C ILE A 105 -18.17 -23.14 13.37
N LYS A 106 -19.12 -22.21 13.49
CA LYS A 106 -19.01 -20.87 12.90
C LYS A 106 -17.72 -20.20 13.35
N GLY A 107 -16.96 -19.66 12.40
CA GLY A 107 -15.69 -18.98 12.69
C GLY A 107 -14.44 -19.84 12.45
N ASN A 108 -14.59 -21.16 12.43
CA ASN A 108 -13.46 -22.07 12.19
C ASN A 108 -13.08 -22.21 10.71
N VAL A 109 -13.98 -21.86 9.78
CA VAL A 109 -13.68 -21.88 8.34
C VAL A 109 -13.25 -20.49 7.89
N TYR A 110 -12.05 -20.40 7.31
CA TYR A 110 -11.46 -19.19 6.79
C TYR A 110 -11.39 -19.27 5.27
N TYR A 111 -11.86 -18.22 4.59
CA TYR A 111 -11.92 -18.16 3.13
C TYR A 111 -10.83 -17.24 2.60
N PRO A 112 -10.14 -17.60 1.50
CA PRO A 112 -9.13 -16.74 0.91
C PRO A 112 -9.76 -15.46 0.39
N ILE A 113 -9.13 -14.33 0.71
CA ILE A 113 -9.56 -13.00 0.28
C ILE A 113 -8.44 -12.35 -0.52
N HIS A 114 -8.80 -11.79 -1.66
CA HIS A 114 -7.90 -11.05 -2.54
C HIS A 114 -8.39 -9.60 -2.75
N ASN A 115 -7.51 -8.74 -3.25
CA ASN A 115 -7.89 -7.38 -3.68
C ASN A 115 -9.10 -7.38 -4.64
N SER A 116 -9.20 -8.38 -5.52
CA SER A 116 -10.28 -8.51 -6.50
C SER A 116 -11.64 -8.77 -5.84
N ASP A 117 -11.68 -9.43 -4.68
CA ASP A 117 -12.91 -9.60 -3.90
C ASP A 117 -13.43 -8.27 -3.37
N PHE A 118 -12.52 -7.44 -2.82
CA PHE A 118 -12.85 -6.09 -2.40
C PHE A 118 -13.34 -5.22 -3.55
N ARG A 119 -12.69 -5.31 -4.72
CA ARG A 119 -13.12 -4.58 -5.92
C ARG A 119 -14.50 -5.02 -6.39
N ARG A 120 -14.76 -6.34 -6.48
CA ARG A 120 -16.08 -6.87 -6.86
C ARG A 120 -17.16 -6.40 -5.89
N TRP A 121 -16.88 -6.45 -4.59
CA TRP A 121 -17.79 -5.93 -3.58
C TRP A 121 -18.02 -4.42 -3.72
N ALA A 122 -16.95 -3.64 -3.89
CA ALA A 122 -17.02 -2.19 -4.02
C ALA A 122 -17.84 -1.75 -5.24
N ILE A 123 -17.62 -2.39 -6.40
CA ILE A 123 -18.40 -2.17 -7.62
C ILE A 123 -19.86 -2.55 -7.42
N LYS A 124 -20.13 -3.72 -6.83
CA LYS A 124 -21.51 -4.20 -6.58
C LYS A 124 -22.28 -3.26 -5.65
N HIS A 125 -21.62 -2.71 -4.63
CA HIS A 125 -22.28 -1.91 -3.60
C HIS A 125 -22.11 -0.40 -3.80
N GLN A 126 -21.36 0.04 -4.83
CA GLN A 126 -21.00 1.44 -5.10
C GLN A 126 -20.45 2.12 -3.83
N ARG A 127 -19.60 1.40 -3.08
CA ARG A 127 -19.06 1.79 -1.78
C ARG A 127 -17.59 1.41 -1.69
N GLY A 128 -16.85 2.07 -0.80
CA GLY A 128 -15.40 1.91 -0.69
C GLY A 128 -14.64 2.85 -1.61
N GLY A 129 -13.33 2.65 -1.73
CA GLY A 129 -12.44 3.51 -2.52
C GLY A 129 -10.98 3.24 -2.19
N ASP A 130 -10.09 3.88 -2.93
CA ASP A 130 -8.66 3.89 -2.60
C ASP A 130 -8.43 4.87 -1.44
N PHE A 131 -7.46 4.58 -0.58
CA PHE A 131 -7.09 5.49 0.51
C PHE A 131 -5.63 5.91 0.39
N VAL A 132 -5.35 7.13 0.83
CA VAL A 132 -4.01 7.68 0.89
C VAL A 132 -3.66 7.85 2.36
N VAL A 133 -2.54 7.26 2.77
CA VAL A 133 -2.03 7.40 4.14
C VAL A 133 -1.01 8.52 4.15
N TYR A 134 -1.15 9.41 5.13
CA TYR A 134 -0.21 10.49 5.39
C TYR A 134 0.41 10.30 6.77
N SER A 135 1.71 10.57 6.91
CA SER A 135 2.29 10.75 8.24
C SER A 135 1.93 12.12 8.82
N ASP A 136 2.25 12.31 10.10
CA ASP A 136 2.39 13.64 10.64
C ASP A 136 3.36 14.48 9.79
N ARG A 137 3.05 15.77 9.62
CA ARG A 137 3.92 16.71 8.93
C ARG A 137 4.85 17.41 9.92
N ARG A 138 6.10 17.64 9.51
CA ARG A 138 7.09 18.40 10.27
C ARG A 138 7.45 19.69 9.54
N PHE A 139 7.37 20.81 10.24
CA PHE A 139 7.80 22.10 9.71
C PHE A 139 9.32 22.20 9.82
N ILE A 140 9.97 22.58 8.73
CA ILE A 140 11.41 22.80 8.68
C ILE A 140 11.64 24.23 8.19
N PRO A 141 12.19 25.12 9.02
CA PRO A 141 12.66 26.42 8.57
C PRO A 141 13.77 26.26 7.53
N VAL A 142 13.73 27.08 6.48
CA VAL A 142 14.73 27.07 5.41
C VAL A 142 15.55 28.34 5.50
N ALA A 143 16.83 28.19 5.85
CA ALA A 143 17.80 29.26 5.96
C ALA A 143 19.11 28.84 5.24
N PRO A 144 19.60 29.62 4.26
CA PRO A 144 18.99 30.86 3.74
C PRO A 144 17.69 30.58 2.95
N PRO A 145 16.78 31.57 2.83
CA PRO A 145 15.55 31.41 2.05
C PRO A 145 15.82 31.04 0.59
N VAL A 146 15.02 30.11 0.05
CA VAL A 146 15.07 29.74 -1.37
C VAL A 146 14.25 30.73 -2.18
N LYS A 147 14.88 31.39 -3.17
CA LYS A 147 14.19 32.34 -4.06
C LYS A 147 13.71 31.62 -5.32
N VAL A 148 12.42 31.74 -5.61
CA VAL A 148 11.78 31.22 -6.82
C VAL A 148 11.20 32.40 -7.61
N TYR A 149 11.29 32.37 -8.94
CA TYR A 149 10.68 33.35 -9.83
C TYR A 149 9.37 32.78 -10.37
N LEU A 150 8.31 33.57 -10.34
CA LEU A 150 6.99 33.22 -10.88
C LEU A 150 6.79 33.82 -12.28
#